data_AF-A0A0B2VAP5-F1
#
_entry.id   AF-A0A0B2VAP5-F1
#
_cell.length_a   1.000
_cell.length_b   1.000
_cell.length_c   1.000
_cell.angle_alpha   90.00
_cell.angle_beta   90.00
_cell.angle_gamma   90.00
#
_symmetry.space_group_name_H-M   'P 1'
#
loop_
_entity.id
_entity.type
_entity.pdbx_description
1 polymer ?
#
loop_
_entity_poly.entity_id
_entity_poly.type
_entity_poly.pdbx_seq_one_letter_code
_entity_poly.pdbx_strand_id
1 'polypeptide(L)'
;MHEPLVALLLVAALFVVSKQQPLVVVPASFRWNASNEILITPLGSVNHLVDVHVQVIAIDVAKTIYRQNLQAKIPGSTFTVTFDVPGGKSQSRKYHLIVGVQNDEKFEVNVTGRPNVRRIHLTTDKVVYRPTENVHIRALPITEVGTLYSGQVEFSLVNPDGFELVKKAKRAERRFIATEFRLPEHLNFGEWEVVARAVGDSSRNTFSTSFDVQDYVLPPFRVLVTVKETDRWDLQLITVVARYPHGTAVSGNMVVRCEQIGHSSSAQSSQAEDHLIAQSEFGMGIRASLIVIR
;
A
#
# COMPACT_ATOMS: atom_id res chain seq x y z
N MET A 1 -0.77 -0.58 -79.28
CA MET A 1 0.61 -0.28 -79.72
C MET A 1 1.31 0.47 -78.60
N HIS A 2 2.33 -0.18 -78.04
CA HIS A 2 3.51 0.33 -77.31
C HIS A 2 3.39 1.44 -76.24
N GLU A 3 3.43 0.99 -74.98
CA GLU A 3 4.47 1.24 -73.93
C GLU A 3 4.86 2.68 -73.51
N PRO A 4 5.47 2.91 -72.32
CA PRO A 4 5.98 1.92 -71.34
C PRO A 4 5.65 2.16 -69.85
N LEU A 5 5.88 1.08 -69.08
CA LEU A 5 6.19 1.07 -67.66
C LEU A 5 7.28 2.08 -67.28
N VAL A 6 7.06 2.85 -66.21
CA VAL A 6 8.14 3.47 -65.43
C VAL A 6 8.23 2.73 -64.10
N ALA A 7 9.15 1.77 -64.05
CA ALA A 7 9.63 1.19 -62.80
C ALA A 7 10.43 2.26 -62.06
N LEU A 8 9.84 2.85 -61.03
CA LEU A 8 10.57 3.72 -60.11
C LEU A 8 11.39 2.83 -59.17
N LEU A 9 12.66 2.64 -59.53
CA LEU A 9 13.67 2.01 -58.69
C LEU A 9 13.90 2.89 -57.46
N LEU A 10 13.16 2.62 -56.38
CA LEU A 10 13.39 3.27 -55.09
C LEU A 10 14.57 2.55 -54.39
N VAL A 11 15.79 2.84 -54.85
CA VAL A 11 17.00 2.56 -54.07
C VAL A 11 17.07 3.62 -52.97
N ALA A 12 16.19 3.48 -51.98
CA ALA A 12 16.44 4.05 -50.67
C ALA A 12 17.54 3.18 -50.07
N ALA A 13 18.78 3.68 -50.16
CA ALA A 13 19.88 3.12 -49.41
C ALA A 13 19.44 2.98 -47.95
N LEU A 14 19.28 1.72 -47.50
CA LEU A 14 19.24 1.37 -46.08
C LEU A 14 20.63 1.70 -45.52
N PHE A 15 20.87 2.98 -45.24
CA PHE A 15 21.72 3.35 -44.14
C PHE A 15 20.84 3.41 -42.90
N VAL A 16 20.41 2.22 -42.44
CA VAL A 16 20.23 2.06 -41.00
C VAL A 16 21.65 2.07 -40.46
N VAL A 17 22.16 3.26 -40.15
CA VAL A 17 23.23 3.38 -39.16
C VAL A 17 22.60 2.83 -37.89
N SER A 18 22.81 1.53 -37.67
CA SER A 18 22.52 0.87 -36.42
C SER A 18 23.34 1.60 -35.38
N LYS A 19 22.71 2.56 -34.69
CA LYS A 19 23.29 3.20 -33.52
C LYS A 19 23.47 2.09 -32.49
N GLN A 20 24.70 1.59 -32.34
CA GLN A 20 25.03 0.51 -31.41
C GLN A 20 25.10 1.06 -29.97
N GLN A 21 23.99 1.56 -29.45
CA GLN A 21 23.87 1.94 -28.04
C GLN A 21 23.72 0.67 -27.18
N PRO A 22 24.32 0.61 -25.97
CA PRO A 22 24.06 -0.50 -25.06
C PRO A 22 22.58 -0.59 -24.70
N LEU A 23 22.07 -1.82 -24.54
CA LEU A 23 20.78 -2.03 -23.91
C LEU A 23 20.94 -1.90 -22.39
N VAL A 24 20.23 -0.97 -21.78
CA VAL A 24 20.29 -0.72 -20.34
C VAL A 24 18.90 -0.80 -19.74
N VAL A 25 18.72 -1.68 -18.76
CA VAL A 25 17.49 -1.77 -17.96
C VAL A 25 17.70 -0.99 -16.67
N VAL A 26 16.89 0.06 -16.49
CA VAL A 26 16.99 1.01 -15.38
C VAL A 26 15.69 0.98 -14.59
N PRO A 27 15.73 0.97 -13.24
CA PRO A 27 14.52 1.11 -12.44
C PRO A 27 13.87 2.48 -12.66
N ALA A 28 12.56 2.58 -12.44
CA ALA A 28 11.82 3.84 -12.57
C ALA A 28 12.35 4.97 -11.66
N SER A 29 13.00 4.59 -10.56
CA SER A 29 13.55 5.52 -9.57
C SER A 29 14.71 4.90 -8.80
N PHE A 30 15.71 5.70 -8.45
CA PHE A 30 16.78 5.32 -7.52
C PHE A 30 16.39 5.61 -6.07
N ARG A 31 16.70 4.66 -5.18
CA ARG A 31 16.39 4.70 -3.76
C ARG A 31 17.54 5.34 -2.99
N TRP A 32 17.27 6.39 -2.23
CA TRP A 32 18.27 7.02 -1.36
C TRP A 32 18.63 6.13 -0.16
N ASN A 33 19.87 6.25 0.33
CA ASN A 33 20.42 5.42 1.41
C ASN A 33 20.24 3.91 1.14
N ALA A 34 20.42 3.52 -0.12
CA ALA A 34 20.26 2.15 -0.56
C ALA A 34 21.19 1.84 -1.73
N SER A 35 21.51 0.56 -1.87
CA SER A 35 22.07 0.03 -3.09
C SER A 35 21.00 -0.05 -4.17
N ASN A 36 21.36 0.39 -5.38
CA ASN A 36 20.53 0.34 -6.57
C ASN A 36 21.25 -0.47 -7.63
N GLU A 37 20.45 -1.06 -8.51
CA GLU A 37 20.94 -1.99 -9.51
C GLU A 37 20.44 -1.59 -10.89
N ILE A 38 21.29 -1.72 -11.88
CA ILE A 38 20.95 -1.61 -13.30
C ILE A 38 21.51 -2.82 -14.03
N LEU A 39 20.84 -3.22 -15.11
CA LEU A 39 21.32 -4.28 -15.99
C LEU A 39 21.85 -3.65 -17.28
N ILE A 40 23.00 -4.11 -17.73
CA ILE A 40 23.65 -3.60 -18.94
C ILE A 40 23.96 -4.79 -19.84
N THR A 41 23.55 -4.68 -21.10
CA THR A 41 23.92 -5.58 -22.19
C THR A 41 24.67 -4.75 -23.24
N PRO A 42 26.00 -4.83 -23.27
CA PRO A 42 26.78 -4.13 -24.29
C PRO A 42 26.43 -4.68 -25.67
N LEU A 43 26.22 -3.79 -26.64
CA LEU A 43 26.12 -4.18 -28.04
C LEU A 43 27.49 -4.01 -28.70
N GLY A 44 27.81 -4.86 -29.67
CA GLY A 44 29.10 -4.85 -30.35
C GLY A 44 29.36 -6.15 -31.11
N SER A 45 30.49 -6.19 -31.82
CA SER A 45 30.91 -7.38 -32.56
C SER A 45 31.33 -8.51 -31.62
N VAL A 46 30.79 -9.72 -31.84
CA VAL A 46 30.96 -10.91 -30.98
C VAL A 46 32.43 -11.31 -30.75
N ASN A 47 33.35 -10.85 -31.60
CA ASN A 47 34.77 -11.22 -31.55
C ASN A 47 35.67 -10.23 -30.78
N HIS A 48 35.12 -9.15 -30.22
CA HIS A 48 35.91 -8.17 -29.46
C HIS A 48 35.28 -7.92 -28.09
N LEU A 49 36.10 -8.01 -27.04
CA LEU A 49 35.69 -7.61 -25.71
C LEU A 49 35.59 -6.09 -25.64
N VAL A 50 34.58 -5.60 -24.92
CA VAL A 50 34.27 -4.18 -24.80
C VAL A 50 34.41 -3.68 -23.37
N ASP A 51 34.88 -2.45 -23.24
CA ASP A 51 34.95 -1.76 -21.95
C ASP A 51 33.69 -0.92 -21.77
N VAL A 52 33.10 -0.98 -20.58
CA VAL A 52 31.86 -0.28 -20.24
C VAL A 52 32.15 0.77 -19.17
N HIS A 53 31.78 2.01 -19.46
CA HIS A 53 31.85 3.11 -18.51
C HIS A 53 30.47 3.43 -17.96
N VAL A 54 30.31 3.42 -16.64
CA VAL A 54 29.07 3.80 -15.96
C VAL A 54 29.33 5.01 -15.09
N GLN A 55 28.48 6.03 -15.22
CA GLN A 55 28.50 7.21 -14.38
C GLN A 55 27.08 7.59 -13.94
N VAL A 56 26.94 7.90 -12.65
CA VAL A 56 25.69 8.44 -12.09
C VAL A 56 25.97 9.79 -11.47
N ILE A 57 25.28 10.82 -11.97
CA ILE A 57 25.43 12.21 -11.55
C ILE A 57 24.16 12.65 -10.82
N ALA A 58 24.31 13.08 -9.58
CA ALA A 58 23.25 13.71 -8.81
C ALA A 58 23.08 15.16 -9.28
N ILE A 59 21.95 15.46 -9.94
CA ILE A 59 21.72 16.72 -10.65
C ILE A 59 21.61 17.90 -9.67
N ASP A 60 20.81 17.77 -8.61
CA ASP A 60 20.50 18.89 -7.69
C ASP A 60 21.74 19.38 -6.93
N VAL A 61 22.74 18.52 -6.75
CA VAL A 61 24.00 18.81 -6.05
C VAL A 61 25.21 18.84 -6.99
N ALA A 62 24.99 18.71 -8.31
CA ALA A 62 26.01 18.68 -9.36
C ALA A 62 27.22 17.77 -9.04
N LYS A 63 26.99 16.59 -8.45
CA LYS A 63 28.03 15.69 -7.96
C LYS A 63 27.95 14.32 -8.63
N THR A 64 29.08 13.80 -9.10
CA THR A 64 29.17 12.39 -9.50
C THR A 64 29.14 11.51 -8.25
N ILE A 65 28.10 10.70 -8.09
CA ILE A 65 27.92 9.82 -6.93
C ILE A 65 28.44 8.40 -7.19
N TYR A 66 28.54 8.01 -8.46
CA TYR A 66 29.07 6.72 -8.86
C TYR A 66 29.81 6.84 -10.19
N ARG A 67 30.95 6.16 -10.28
CA ARG A 67 31.72 6.01 -11.50
C ARG A 67 32.45 4.68 -11.47
N GLN A 68 32.29 3.88 -12.52
CA GLN A 68 33.00 2.61 -12.68
C GLN A 68 33.39 2.38 -14.13
N ASN A 69 34.60 1.84 -14.33
CA ASN A 69 35.06 1.30 -15.60
C ASN A 69 35.09 -0.22 -15.48
N LEU A 70 34.36 -0.90 -16.34
CA LEU A 70 34.23 -2.35 -16.37
C LEU A 70 34.88 -2.88 -17.64
N GLN A 71 36.04 -3.51 -17.49
CA GLN A 71 36.82 -3.98 -18.62
C GLN A 71 36.35 -5.34 -19.13
N ALA A 72 36.68 -5.60 -20.39
CA ALA A 72 36.64 -6.93 -20.99
C ALA A 72 35.27 -7.64 -20.92
N LYS A 73 34.18 -6.91 -21.22
CA LYS A 73 32.81 -7.46 -21.27
C LYS A 73 32.51 -8.08 -22.63
N ILE A 74 31.68 -9.13 -22.62
CA ILE A 74 31.28 -9.85 -23.83
C ILE A 74 30.04 -9.15 -24.42
N PRO A 75 30.08 -8.69 -25.68
CA PRO A 75 28.89 -8.16 -26.35
C PRO A 75 27.73 -9.17 -26.37
N GLY A 76 26.51 -8.69 -26.11
CA GLY A 76 25.32 -9.52 -25.99
C GLY A 76 25.12 -10.21 -24.63
N SER A 77 26.12 -10.18 -23.74
CA SER A 77 26.00 -10.72 -22.38
C SER A 77 25.52 -9.65 -21.40
N THR A 78 24.46 -9.96 -20.66
CA THR A 78 23.90 -9.07 -19.64
C THR A 78 24.64 -9.24 -18.31
N PHE A 79 24.98 -8.13 -17.67
CA PHE A 79 25.51 -8.13 -16.30
C PHE A 79 24.88 -7.02 -15.45
N THR A 80 24.96 -7.20 -14.13
CA THR A 80 24.42 -6.25 -13.14
C THR A 80 25.50 -5.29 -12.66
N VAL A 81 25.15 -4.01 -12.54
CA VAL A 81 25.96 -3.00 -11.86
C VAL A 81 25.19 -2.51 -10.65
N THR A 82 25.82 -2.64 -9.48
CA THR A 82 25.27 -2.24 -8.19
C THR A 82 26.00 -1.01 -7.67
N PHE A 83 25.27 -0.01 -7.20
CA PHE A 83 25.83 1.23 -6.65
C PHE A 83 24.95 1.84 -5.57
N ASP A 84 25.59 2.44 -4.57
CA ASP A 84 24.90 3.11 -3.48
C ASP A 84 24.54 4.55 -3.84
N VAL A 85 23.29 4.92 -3.58
CA VAL A 85 22.81 6.30 -3.79
C VAL A 85 22.71 7.00 -2.43
N PRO A 86 23.49 8.08 -2.22
CA PRO A 86 23.53 8.74 -0.93
C PRO A 86 22.21 9.47 -0.62
N GLY A 87 21.80 9.44 0.65
CA GLY A 87 20.71 10.26 1.18
C GLY A 87 21.20 11.50 1.94
N GLY A 88 20.27 12.18 2.61
CA GLY A 88 20.59 13.34 3.46
C GLY A 88 21.00 14.57 2.65
N LYS A 89 22.08 15.25 3.06
CA LYS A 89 22.55 16.49 2.38
C LYS A 89 23.07 16.27 0.96
N SER A 90 23.41 15.02 0.62
CA SER A 90 23.95 14.65 -0.69
C SER A 90 22.89 14.02 -1.60
N GLN A 91 21.62 13.96 -1.16
CA GLN A 91 20.55 13.38 -1.96
C GLN A 91 20.14 14.34 -3.08
N SER A 92 19.75 13.77 -4.22
CA SER A 92 19.15 14.50 -5.35
C SER A 92 17.81 13.89 -5.72
N ARG A 93 16.86 14.73 -6.15
CA ARG A 93 15.56 14.31 -6.69
C ARG A 93 15.66 13.77 -8.11
N LYS A 94 16.72 14.12 -8.83
CA LYS A 94 16.99 13.62 -10.17
C LYS A 94 18.45 13.20 -10.33
N TYR A 95 18.66 12.13 -11.07
CA TYR A 95 19.97 11.58 -11.37
C TYR A 95 20.10 11.45 -12.88
N HIS A 96 21.28 11.78 -13.40
CA HIS A 96 21.62 11.54 -14.79
C HIS A 96 22.51 10.30 -14.85
N LEU A 97 22.00 9.24 -15.47
CA LEU A 97 22.73 7.98 -15.68
C LEU A 97 23.33 8.01 -17.09
N ILE A 98 24.64 7.77 -17.17
CA ILE A 98 25.38 7.65 -18.42
C ILE A 98 26.02 6.26 -18.45
N VAL A 99 25.77 5.50 -19.51
CA VAL A 99 26.41 4.22 -19.80
C VAL A 99 27.03 4.30 -21.19
N GLY A 100 28.36 4.27 -21.26
CA GLY A 100 29.11 4.21 -22.50
C GLY A 100 29.74 2.84 -22.72
N VAL A 101 29.84 2.41 -23.97
CA VAL A 101 30.59 1.22 -24.38
C VAL A 101 31.71 1.69 -25.32
N GLN A 102 32.97 1.50 -24.93
CA GLN A 102 34.15 2.00 -25.66
C GLN A 102 33.98 3.44 -26.21
N ASN A 103 34.22 3.65 -27.52
CA ASN A 103 34.06 4.90 -28.26
C ASN A 103 32.70 4.99 -28.99
N ASP A 104 31.77 4.09 -28.68
CA ASP A 104 30.44 4.06 -29.30
C ASP A 104 29.48 5.07 -28.65
N GLU A 105 28.26 5.09 -29.17
CA GLU A 105 27.21 5.98 -28.69
C GLU A 105 26.77 5.61 -27.26
N LYS A 106 26.60 6.64 -26.43
CA LYS A 106 26.26 6.49 -25.01
C LYS A 106 24.75 6.35 -24.84
N PHE A 107 24.36 5.50 -23.90
CA PHE A 107 23.00 5.51 -23.35
C PHE A 107 22.94 6.52 -22.20
N GLU A 108 21.98 7.44 -22.27
CA GLU A 108 21.80 8.50 -21.28
C GLU A 108 20.33 8.62 -20.89
N VAL A 109 20.05 8.67 -19.58
CA VAL A 109 18.68 8.82 -19.08
C VAL A 109 18.64 9.57 -17.75
N ASN A 110 17.57 10.35 -17.55
CA ASN A 110 17.27 10.97 -16.26
C ASN A 110 16.37 10.05 -15.44
N VAL A 111 16.79 9.74 -14.22
CA VAL A 111 16.10 8.86 -13.27
C VAL A 111 15.70 9.67 -12.04
N THR A 112 14.50 9.44 -11.52
CA THR A 112 14.03 10.12 -10.29
C THR A 112 14.62 9.49 -9.04
N GLY A 113 14.86 10.30 -8.01
CA GLY A 113 15.22 9.83 -6.68
C GLY A 113 13.98 9.65 -5.81
N ARG A 114 13.95 8.60 -4.99
CA ARG A 114 12.88 8.35 -4.01
C ARG A 114 13.40 7.83 -2.67
N PRO A 115 12.60 7.94 -1.59
CA PRO A 115 12.84 7.24 -0.34
C PRO A 115 12.96 5.72 -0.51
N ASN A 116 13.87 5.07 0.23
CA ASN A 116 13.96 3.62 0.34
C ASN A 116 12.90 3.08 1.33
N VAL A 117 11.62 3.21 0.97
CA VAL A 117 10.50 2.68 1.76
C VAL A 117 9.75 1.68 0.91
N ARG A 118 9.62 0.45 1.41
CA ARG A 118 8.81 -0.60 0.79
C ARG A 118 7.41 -0.65 1.36
N ARG A 119 7.28 -0.52 2.68
CA ARG A 119 5.99 -0.54 3.36
C ARG A 119 6.05 0.24 4.67
N ILE A 120 4.96 0.92 5.02
CA ILE A 120 4.76 1.47 6.36
C ILE A 120 3.57 0.74 6.98
N HIS A 121 3.84 -0.10 7.98
CA HIS A 121 2.77 -0.76 8.73
C HIS A 121 2.23 0.21 9.78
N LEU A 122 0.94 0.50 9.72
CA LEU A 122 0.25 1.38 10.65
C LEU A 122 -0.69 0.56 11.51
N THR A 123 -0.72 0.86 12.81
CA THR A 123 -1.67 0.28 13.76
C THR A 123 -2.13 1.35 14.72
N THR A 124 -3.43 1.41 14.97
CA THR A 124 -4.02 2.22 16.04
C THR A 124 -4.13 1.41 17.34
N ASP A 125 -4.27 2.07 18.48
CA ASP A 125 -4.48 1.40 19.77
C ASP A 125 -5.92 0.93 19.99
N LYS A 126 -6.89 1.56 19.31
CA LYS A 126 -8.31 1.17 19.29
C LYS A 126 -8.83 1.15 17.85
N VAL A 127 -9.90 0.39 17.64
CA VAL A 127 -10.66 0.39 16.37
C VAL A 127 -11.78 1.43 16.35
N VAL A 128 -12.22 1.88 17.54
CA VAL A 128 -13.28 2.87 17.73
C VAL A 128 -12.82 3.92 18.74
N TYR A 129 -13.03 5.19 18.42
CA TYR A 129 -12.74 6.34 19.29
C TYR A 129 -13.96 7.21 19.52
N ARG A 130 -13.90 8.02 20.58
CA ARG A 130 -14.89 9.06 20.88
C ARG A 130 -14.36 10.45 20.49
N PRO A 131 -15.26 11.45 20.34
CA PRO A 131 -14.83 12.85 20.26
C PRO A 131 -13.88 13.21 21.40
N THR A 132 -12.92 14.08 21.14
CA THR A 132 -11.87 14.50 22.09
C THR A 132 -10.91 13.40 22.56
N GLU A 133 -11.00 12.16 22.10
CA GLU A 133 -9.97 11.16 22.38
C GLU A 133 -8.70 11.42 21.57
N ASN A 134 -7.58 10.87 22.07
CA ASN A 134 -6.33 10.82 21.33
C ASN A 134 -6.23 9.47 20.61
N VAL A 135 -6.12 9.51 19.29
CA VAL A 135 -5.82 8.36 18.45
C VAL A 135 -4.32 8.13 18.55
N HIS A 136 -3.89 7.03 19.15
CA HIS A 136 -2.47 6.67 19.22
C HIS A 136 -2.11 5.74 18.07
N ILE A 137 -1.07 6.10 17.33
CA ILE A 137 -0.60 5.38 16.15
C ILE A 137 0.82 4.90 16.36
N ARG A 138 1.01 3.62 16.08
CA ARG A 138 2.32 3.00 15.91
C ARG A 138 2.55 2.77 14.42
N ALA A 139 3.67 3.29 13.94
CA ALA A 139 4.08 3.14 12.56
C ALA A 139 5.44 2.45 12.46
N LEU A 140 5.51 1.38 11.67
CA LEU A 140 6.73 0.62 11.40
C LEU A 140 7.08 0.75 9.91
N PRO A 141 7.92 1.73 9.54
CA PRO A 141 8.36 1.92 8.16
C PRO A 141 9.56 1.00 7.86
N ILE A 142 9.41 0.15 6.84
CA ILE A 142 10.39 -0.88 6.46
C ILE A 142 10.95 -0.56 5.08
N THR A 143 12.27 -0.67 4.95
CA THR A 143 13.01 -0.52 3.68
C THR A 143 12.82 -1.74 2.78
N GLU A 144 13.32 -1.68 1.56
CA GLU A 144 13.22 -2.81 0.62
C GLU A 144 14.02 -4.05 1.05
N VAL A 145 15.04 -3.87 1.89
CA VAL A 145 15.88 -4.94 2.45
C VAL A 145 15.39 -5.40 3.83
N GLY A 146 14.22 -4.96 4.28
CA GLY A 146 13.62 -5.41 5.55
C GLY A 146 14.13 -4.71 6.81
N THR A 147 14.95 -3.66 6.67
CA THR A 147 15.44 -2.86 7.81
C THR A 147 14.50 -1.70 8.12
N LEU A 148 14.63 -1.10 9.31
CA LEU A 148 13.84 0.07 9.69
C LEU A 148 14.26 1.29 8.86
N TYR A 149 13.30 1.99 8.27
CA TYR A 149 13.54 3.22 7.54
C TYR A 149 13.86 4.37 8.49
N SER A 150 14.99 5.06 8.25
CA SER A 150 15.51 6.15 9.09
C SER A 150 15.10 7.55 8.63
N GLY A 151 14.45 7.66 7.47
CA GLY A 151 13.95 8.94 6.98
C GLY A 151 12.70 9.40 7.70
N GLN A 152 12.26 10.62 7.38
CA GLN A 152 11.07 11.21 7.97
C GLN A 152 9.82 10.68 7.28
N VAL A 153 8.78 10.43 8.08
CA VAL A 153 7.45 10.03 7.64
C VAL A 153 6.48 11.12 8.08
N GLU A 154 5.71 11.65 7.13
CA GLU A 154 4.58 12.53 7.36
C GLU A 154 3.33 11.70 7.62
N PHE A 155 2.59 12.04 8.66
CA PHE A 155 1.30 11.47 9.04
C PHE A 155 0.24 12.55 8.90
N SER A 156 -0.89 12.23 8.28
CA SER A 156 -2.03 13.12 8.12
C SER A 156 -3.28 12.46 8.68
N LEU A 157 -4.01 13.16 9.54
CA LEU A 157 -5.35 12.76 9.98
C LEU A 157 -6.37 13.18 8.91
N VAL A 158 -7.16 12.24 8.42
CA VAL A 158 -8.16 12.44 7.36
C VAL A 158 -9.54 12.17 7.95
N ASN A 159 -10.46 13.11 7.72
CA ASN A 159 -11.86 12.98 8.16
C ASN A 159 -12.68 12.11 7.17
N PRO A 160 -13.94 11.75 7.50
CA PRO A 160 -14.79 10.92 6.65
C PRO A 160 -15.07 11.52 5.27
N ASP A 161 -14.98 12.85 5.15
CA ASP A 161 -15.17 13.57 3.89
C ASP A 161 -13.91 13.60 3.00
N GLY A 162 -12.79 13.01 3.47
CA GLY A 162 -11.53 12.94 2.74
C GLY A 162 -10.59 14.13 2.91
N PHE A 163 -10.86 15.04 3.87
CA PHE A 163 -10.01 16.20 4.16
C PHE A 163 -8.90 15.86 5.15
N GLU A 164 -7.66 16.20 4.78
CA GLU A 164 -6.49 16.15 5.67
C GLU A 164 -6.51 17.34 6.65
N LEU A 165 -6.79 17.07 7.92
CA LEU A 165 -6.95 18.11 8.95
C LEU A 165 -5.63 18.52 9.60
N VAL A 166 -4.81 17.54 9.98
CA VAL A 166 -3.59 17.76 10.78
C VAL A 166 -2.45 16.93 10.23
N LYS A 167 -1.28 17.55 10.04
CA LYS A 167 -0.05 16.89 9.58
C LYS A 167 1.02 16.90 10.65
N LYS A 168 1.72 15.77 10.81
CA LYS A 168 2.86 15.62 11.72
C LYS A 168 3.95 14.83 11.02
N ALA A 169 5.19 15.34 11.01
CA ALA A 169 6.30 14.65 10.37
C ALA A 169 7.31 14.17 11.43
N LYS A 170 7.52 12.86 11.53
CA LYS A 170 8.36 12.23 12.56
C LYS A 170 9.37 11.26 11.95
N ARG A 171 10.47 10.99 12.67
CA ARG A 171 11.47 9.97 12.33
C ARG A 171 11.40 8.84 13.34
N ALA A 172 11.87 7.66 12.96
CA ALA A 172 12.01 6.56 13.90
C ALA A 172 13.21 6.82 14.82
N GLU A 173 12.96 6.96 16.13
CA GLU A 173 14.04 7.11 17.13
C GLU A 173 14.62 5.75 17.55
N ARG A 174 13.79 4.71 17.57
CA ARG A 174 14.19 3.35 17.99
C ARG A 174 13.58 2.28 17.09
N ARG A 175 12.52 1.59 17.55
CA ARG A 175 11.94 0.41 16.89
C ARG A 175 10.79 0.75 15.94
N PHE A 176 10.07 1.84 16.22
CA PHE A 176 8.92 2.30 15.48
C PHE A 176 8.75 3.81 15.68
N ILE A 177 7.86 4.44 14.91
CA ILE A 177 7.43 5.81 15.09
C ILE A 177 6.14 5.82 15.89
N ALA A 178 6.13 6.54 17.01
CA ALA A 178 4.93 6.79 17.80
C ALA A 178 4.38 8.19 17.45
N THR A 179 3.12 8.26 17.07
CA THR A 179 2.43 9.54 16.86
C THR A 179 1.02 9.46 17.42
N GLU A 180 0.41 10.62 17.62
CA GLU A 180 -0.96 10.71 18.11
C GLU A 180 -1.67 11.88 17.46
N PHE A 181 -3.00 11.80 17.36
CA PHE A 181 -3.84 12.90 16.93
C PHE A 181 -5.01 13.06 17.91
N ARG A 182 -5.29 14.29 18.31
CA ARG A 182 -6.46 14.59 19.14
C ARG A 182 -7.65 14.84 18.23
N LEU A 183 -8.72 14.09 18.43
CA LEU A 183 -9.97 14.29 17.69
C LEU A 183 -10.64 15.61 18.13
N PRO A 184 -11.24 16.38 17.20
CA PRO A 184 -12.02 17.55 17.55
C PRO A 184 -13.23 17.22 18.45
N GLU A 185 -13.74 18.22 19.16
CA GLU A 185 -14.98 18.06 19.94
C GLU A 185 -16.21 18.01 19.02
N HIS A 186 -16.25 18.91 18.03
CA HIS A 186 -17.28 18.92 16.99
C HIS A 186 -16.69 18.29 15.72
N LEU A 187 -17.11 17.08 15.40
CA LEU A 187 -16.64 16.31 14.27
C LEU A 187 -17.76 15.52 13.60
N ASN A 188 -17.49 15.02 12.39
CA ASN A 188 -18.37 14.08 11.70
C ASN A 188 -18.05 12.65 12.17
N PHE A 189 -19.07 11.93 12.63
CA PHE A 189 -18.96 10.50 12.93
C PHE A 189 -18.77 9.68 11.66
N GLY A 190 -18.21 8.49 11.79
CA GLY A 190 -17.93 7.57 10.69
C GLY A 190 -16.49 7.11 10.67
N GLU A 191 -16.05 6.61 9.51
CA GLU A 191 -14.70 6.09 9.32
C GLU A 191 -13.71 7.24 9.09
N TRP A 192 -12.67 7.31 9.92
CA TRP A 192 -11.55 8.22 9.82
C TRP A 192 -10.29 7.47 9.40
N GLU A 193 -9.33 8.17 8.83
CA GLU A 193 -8.10 7.55 8.32
C GLU A 193 -6.85 8.31 8.81
N VAL A 194 -5.78 7.57 9.10
CA VAL A 194 -4.43 8.13 9.22
C VAL A 194 -3.62 7.71 8.01
N VAL A 195 -3.17 8.68 7.21
CA VAL A 195 -2.32 8.47 6.04
C VAL A 195 -0.87 8.77 6.40
N ALA A 196 0.04 7.87 6.07
CA ALA A 196 1.49 8.00 6.22
C ALA A 196 2.19 8.05 4.86
N ARG A 197 3.14 8.98 4.71
CA ARG A 197 3.95 9.19 3.50
C ARG A 197 5.41 9.40 3.86
N ALA A 198 6.32 8.77 3.14
CA ALA A 198 7.74 9.07 3.29
C ALA A 198 8.04 10.46 2.74
N VAL A 199 8.71 11.32 3.51
CA VAL A 199 9.04 12.67 3.06
C VAL A 199 10.00 12.61 1.88
N GLY A 200 9.70 13.38 0.83
CA GLY A 200 10.46 13.39 -0.42
C GLY A 200 10.03 12.33 -1.43
N ASP A 201 8.99 11.55 -1.14
CA ASP A 201 8.41 10.64 -2.13
C ASP A 201 7.59 11.41 -3.17
N SER A 202 8.09 11.48 -4.40
CA SER A 202 7.39 12.05 -5.53
C SER A 202 6.37 11.10 -6.16
N SER A 203 6.46 9.79 -5.90
CA SER A 203 5.54 8.78 -6.45
C SER A 203 4.21 8.69 -5.70
N ARG A 204 4.01 9.52 -4.67
CA ARG A 204 2.80 9.55 -3.83
C ARG A 204 2.47 8.18 -3.22
N ASN A 205 3.45 7.35 -2.86
CA ASN A 205 3.12 6.11 -2.15
C ASN A 205 2.57 6.48 -0.78
N THR A 206 1.30 6.17 -0.59
CA THR A 206 0.58 6.39 0.66
C THR A 206 0.29 5.06 1.32
N PHE A 207 0.46 5.02 2.63
CA PHE A 207 0.05 3.90 3.47
C PHE A 207 -0.96 4.41 4.47
N SER A 208 -1.98 3.65 4.80
CA SER A 208 -3.02 4.15 5.69
C SER A 208 -3.58 3.07 6.62
N THR A 209 -4.27 3.53 7.66
CA THR A 209 -5.10 2.72 8.55
C THR A 209 -6.34 3.51 8.89
N SER A 210 -7.48 2.84 8.91
CA SER A 210 -8.77 3.42 9.26
C SER A 210 -9.18 3.08 10.68
N PHE A 211 -10.07 3.89 11.25
CA PHE A 211 -10.70 3.68 12.56
C PHE A 211 -12.04 4.41 12.60
N ASP A 212 -12.98 3.92 13.38
CA ASP A 212 -14.28 4.57 13.51
C ASP A 212 -14.30 5.61 14.61
N VAL A 213 -15.01 6.71 14.37
CA VAL A 213 -15.36 7.69 15.39
C VAL A 213 -16.87 7.68 15.57
N GLN A 214 -17.30 7.35 16.77
CA GLN A 214 -18.71 7.36 17.15
C GLN A 214 -18.83 7.70 18.63
N ASP A 215 -20.03 8.06 19.08
CA ASP A 215 -20.31 8.21 20.51
C ASP A 215 -20.46 6.82 21.16
N TYR A 216 -19.32 6.10 21.26
CA TYR A 216 -19.31 4.71 21.70
C TYR A 216 -19.35 4.63 23.22
N VAL A 217 -20.49 4.28 23.82
CA VAL A 217 -20.50 3.86 25.23
C VAL A 217 -20.08 2.39 25.29
N LEU A 218 -19.03 2.07 26.06
CA LEU A 218 -18.60 0.68 26.26
C LEU A 218 -19.77 -0.08 26.91
N PRO A 219 -20.33 -1.12 26.25
CA PRO A 219 -21.40 -1.88 26.83
C PRO A 219 -20.91 -2.56 28.11
N PRO A 220 -21.69 -2.53 29.20
CA PRO A 220 -21.28 -3.09 30.49
C PRO A 220 -21.15 -4.63 30.46
N PHE A 221 -21.65 -5.28 29.42
CA PHE A 221 -21.61 -6.72 29.23
C PHE A 221 -21.47 -7.10 27.76
N ARG A 222 -21.05 -8.35 27.50
CA ARG A 222 -20.96 -8.94 26.15
C ARG A 222 -22.12 -9.90 25.93
N VAL A 223 -22.66 -9.89 24.72
CA VAL A 223 -23.68 -10.85 24.26
C VAL A 223 -23.08 -11.71 23.16
N LEU A 224 -23.12 -13.02 23.33
CA LEU A 224 -22.71 -14.00 22.35
C LEU A 224 -23.96 -14.69 21.80
N VAL A 225 -24.15 -14.63 20.48
CA VAL A 225 -25.23 -15.33 19.77
C VAL A 225 -24.60 -16.44 18.96
N THR A 226 -25.13 -17.66 19.11
CA THR A 226 -24.72 -18.83 18.33
C THR A 226 -25.94 -19.43 17.67
N VAL A 227 -25.92 -19.55 16.35
CA VAL A 227 -26.97 -20.22 15.58
C VAL A 227 -26.46 -21.60 15.18
N LYS A 228 -27.25 -22.64 15.43
CA LYS A 228 -26.97 -24.01 15.01
C LYS A 228 -28.12 -24.54 14.17
N GLU A 229 -27.77 -25.13 13.04
CA GLU A 229 -28.70 -25.94 12.25
C GLU A 229 -29.08 -27.19 13.05
N THR A 230 -30.31 -27.65 12.86
CA THR A 230 -30.79 -28.92 13.42
C THR A 230 -30.97 -29.94 12.30
N ASP A 231 -31.26 -31.19 12.64
CA ASP A 231 -31.54 -32.25 11.64
C ASP A 231 -32.75 -31.93 10.74
N ARG A 232 -33.52 -30.92 11.13
CA ARG A 232 -34.65 -30.36 10.40
C ARG A 232 -34.26 -29.03 9.75
N TRP A 233 -34.48 -28.94 8.44
CA TRP A 233 -34.13 -27.79 7.60
C TRP A 233 -34.93 -26.52 7.92
N ASP A 234 -36.08 -26.65 8.57
CA ASP A 234 -36.97 -25.56 9.00
C ASP A 234 -36.72 -25.12 10.44
N LEU A 235 -35.71 -25.68 11.11
CA LEU A 235 -35.45 -25.48 12.53
C LEU A 235 -34.03 -24.99 12.78
N GLN A 236 -33.93 -23.85 13.47
CA GLN A 236 -32.66 -23.29 13.92
C GLN A 236 -32.65 -23.14 15.44
N LEU A 237 -31.56 -23.57 16.06
CA LEU A 237 -31.31 -23.41 17.48
C LEU A 237 -30.45 -22.16 17.69
N ILE A 238 -31.04 -21.12 18.28
CA ILE A 238 -30.35 -19.88 18.64
C ILE A 238 -30.02 -19.93 20.13
N THR A 239 -28.74 -19.97 20.46
CA THR A 239 -28.26 -19.82 21.85
C THR A 239 -27.76 -18.40 22.05
N VAL A 240 -28.30 -17.71 23.06
CA VAL A 240 -27.83 -16.38 23.46
C VAL A 240 -27.25 -16.44 24.86
N VAL A 241 -26.04 -15.91 25.03
CA VAL A 241 -25.32 -15.87 26.30
C VAL A 241 -24.84 -14.44 26.57
N ALA A 242 -25.35 -13.83 27.63
CA ALA A 242 -24.93 -12.50 28.09
C ALA A 242 -24.09 -12.60 29.37
N ARG A 243 -22.90 -12.00 29.38
CA ARG A 243 -21.98 -12.01 30.53
C ARG A 243 -21.25 -10.69 30.71
N TYR A 244 -21.04 -10.29 31.97
CA TYR A 244 -20.14 -9.21 32.30
C TYR A 244 -18.68 -9.59 31.97
N PRO A 245 -17.75 -8.61 31.83
CA PRO A 245 -16.34 -8.88 31.57
C PRO A 245 -15.68 -9.83 32.57
N HIS A 246 -16.14 -9.81 33.83
CA HIS A 246 -15.66 -10.69 34.90
C HIS A 246 -16.33 -12.08 34.93
N GLY A 247 -17.15 -12.40 33.93
CA GLY A 247 -17.68 -13.75 33.67
C GLY A 247 -19.04 -14.05 34.30
N THR A 248 -19.57 -13.19 35.17
CA THR A 248 -20.90 -13.35 35.76
C THR A 248 -21.99 -13.19 34.71
N ALA A 249 -23.09 -13.93 34.88
CA ALA A 249 -24.24 -13.86 34.00
C ALA A 249 -24.98 -12.53 34.18
N VAL A 250 -25.51 -12.01 33.08
CA VAL A 250 -26.40 -10.85 33.09
C VAL A 250 -27.84 -11.36 33.22
N SER A 251 -28.64 -10.72 34.08
CA SER A 251 -30.08 -10.94 34.16
C SER A 251 -30.80 -9.75 33.54
N GLY A 252 -31.81 -10.03 32.73
CA GLY A 252 -32.57 -9.03 31.99
C GLY A 252 -33.48 -9.67 30.96
N ASN A 253 -34.17 -8.84 30.19
CA ASN A 253 -35.08 -9.28 29.13
C ASN A 253 -34.37 -9.21 27.78
N MET A 254 -34.65 -10.20 26.93
CA MET A 254 -34.09 -10.28 25.57
C MET A 254 -35.22 -10.39 24.55
N VAL A 255 -35.05 -9.67 23.44
CA VAL A 255 -35.89 -9.79 22.23
C VAL A 255 -34.99 -10.21 21.08
N VAL A 256 -35.29 -11.34 20.46
CA VAL A 256 -34.63 -11.81 19.23
C VAL A 256 -35.57 -11.55 18.06
N ARG A 257 -35.06 -10.92 17.00
CA ARG A 257 -35.76 -10.73 15.72
C ARG A 257 -35.00 -11.46 14.64
N CYS A 258 -35.72 -12.26 13.86
CA CYS A 258 -35.19 -12.93 12.68
C CYS A 258 -35.87 -12.34 11.45
N GLU A 259 -35.10 -11.92 10.45
CA GLU A 259 -35.62 -11.35 9.20
C GLU A 259 -35.20 -12.23 8.02
N GLN A 260 -36.13 -12.48 7.10
CA GLN A 260 -35.84 -13.16 5.86
C GLN A 260 -35.25 -12.17 4.86
N ILE A 261 -33.95 -12.29 4.57
CA ILE A 261 -33.33 -11.55 3.47
C ILE A 261 -33.71 -12.24 2.17
N GLY A 262 -34.80 -11.78 1.54
CA GLY A 262 -35.21 -12.23 0.23
C GLY A 262 -34.30 -11.67 -0.87
N HIS A 263 -33.85 -12.52 -1.79
CA HIS A 263 -33.41 -12.04 -3.10
C HIS A 263 -34.64 -11.55 -3.86
N SER A 264 -34.70 -10.26 -4.18
CA SER A 264 -35.77 -9.69 -4.98
C SER A 264 -35.77 -10.29 -6.40
N SER A 265 -36.88 -10.90 -6.79
CA SER A 265 -37.40 -10.76 -8.15
C SER A 265 -38.87 -10.37 -8.06
N SER A 266 -39.18 -9.23 -8.67
CA SER A 266 -40.48 -8.57 -8.77
C SER A 266 -41.68 -9.50 -8.93
N ALA A 267 -42.70 -9.34 -8.08
CA ALA A 267 -44.12 -9.21 -8.46
C ALA A 267 -44.99 -9.10 -7.20
N GLN A 268 -46.03 -8.28 -7.27
CA GLN A 268 -47.01 -7.99 -6.23
C GLN A 268 -47.62 -9.26 -5.59
N SER A 269 -47.71 -9.30 -4.26
CA SER A 269 -48.91 -9.71 -3.49
C SER A 269 -48.63 -9.78 -1.99
N SER A 270 -49.57 -9.23 -1.20
CA SER A 270 -49.77 -9.35 0.25
C SER A 270 -48.57 -9.20 1.19
N GLN A 271 -48.48 -8.04 1.85
CA GLN A 271 -47.76 -7.86 3.11
C GLN A 271 -48.29 -8.84 4.16
N ALA A 272 -47.51 -9.89 4.43
CA ALA A 272 -47.39 -10.50 5.74
C ALA A 272 -45.89 -10.52 6.04
N GLU A 273 -45.40 -9.50 6.74
CA GLU A 273 -44.07 -9.58 7.33
C GLU A 273 -44.17 -10.56 8.52
N ASP A 274 -43.84 -11.84 8.29
CA ASP A 274 -43.74 -12.81 9.38
C ASP A 274 -42.47 -12.53 10.19
N HIS A 275 -42.58 -11.63 11.17
CA HIS A 275 -41.55 -11.43 12.19
C HIS A 275 -41.74 -12.45 13.30
N LEU A 276 -40.85 -13.44 13.40
CA LEU A 276 -40.77 -14.29 14.58
C LEU A 276 -40.12 -13.50 15.72
N ILE A 277 -40.96 -12.97 16.62
CA ILE A 277 -40.53 -12.33 17.87
C ILE A 277 -40.58 -13.37 18.97
N ALA A 278 -39.43 -13.65 19.56
CA ALA A 278 -39.34 -14.47 20.76
C ALA A 278 -38.86 -13.63 21.94
N GLN A 279 -39.66 -13.65 23.02
CA GLN A 279 -39.36 -13.00 24.30
C GLN A 279 -39.11 -14.07 25.35
N SER A 280 -38.10 -13.85 26.18
CA SER A 280 -37.85 -14.70 27.35
C SER A 280 -37.34 -13.87 28.52
N GLU A 281 -37.92 -14.11 29.69
CA GLU A 281 -37.53 -13.52 30.98
C GLU A 281 -36.59 -14.48 31.71
N PHE A 282 -35.47 -13.97 32.23
CA PHE A 282 -34.48 -14.83 32.90
C PHE A 282 -34.02 -14.29 34.26
N GLY A 283 -34.23 -15.12 35.30
CA GLY A 283 -33.56 -15.05 36.59
C GLY A 283 -32.16 -15.69 36.57
N MET A 284 -31.34 -15.39 37.59
CA MET A 284 -29.89 -15.66 37.64
C MET A 284 -29.47 -17.05 37.11
N GLY A 285 -28.59 -17.04 36.10
CA GLY A 285 -27.74 -18.18 35.74
C GLY A 285 -28.15 -19.01 34.53
N ILE A 286 -28.88 -18.46 33.55
CA ILE A 286 -29.49 -19.27 32.49
C ILE A 286 -28.83 -19.06 31.11
N ARG A 287 -28.58 -20.19 30.43
CA ARG A 287 -28.32 -20.30 28.98
C ARG A 287 -29.68 -20.27 28.28
N ALA A 288 -29.97 -19.20 27.55
CA ALA A 288 -31.19 -19.10 26.77
C ALA A 288 -31.00 -19.83 25.44
N SER A 289 -31.70 -20.94 25.26
CA SER A 289 -31.81 -21.64 23.98
C SER A 289 -33.20 -21.40 23.44
N LEU A 290 -33.29 -20.73 22.31
CA LEU A 290 -34.54 -20.50 21.61
C LEU A 290 -34.56 -21.35 20.34
N ILE A 291 -35.66 -22.06 20.13
CA ILE A 291 -35.92 -22.80 18.91
C ILE A 291 -36.77 -21.92 18.01
N VAL A 292 -36.23 -21.55 16.85
CA VAL A 292 -36.96 -20.80 15.82
C VAL A 292 -37.42 -21.81 14.77
N ILE A 293 -38.73 -21.92 14.59
CA ILE A 293 -39.38 -22.70 13.52
C ILE A 293 -39.69 -21.72 12.40
N ARG A 294 -39.23 -22.04 11.18
CA ARG A 294 -39.48 -21.26 9.97
C ARG A 294 -40.71 -21.75 9.23
#